data_AF-A0A1Q7HJ17-F1
#
_entry.id   AF-A0A1Q7HJ17-F1
#
_cell.length_a   1.000
_cell.length_b   1.000
_cell.length_c   1.000
_cell.angle_alpha   90.00
_cell.angle_beta   90.00
_cell.angle_gamma   90.00
#
_symmetry.space_group_name_H-M   'P 1'
#
loop_
_entity.id
_entity.type
_entity.pdbx_description
1 polymer ?
#
loop_
_entity_poly.entity_id
_entity_poly.type
_entity_poly.pdbx_seq_one_letter_code
_entity_poly.pdbx_strand_id
1 'polypeptide(L)'
;QVALQAQRALADRAHGLEKLLELRDRVTLQTTAAEVIGAAATLDFRTVTIDKGTRDGLRPDMAIISPAGVVGRVVVPSARSAKVQLLVDRNAAAGALIERSRAQGVVVGAGEDRLRLENVSESADIVAGDTVVSSGIEGIYPKGFVIGTIESVEKNGPAYKRITVKPAVDFSSLEEVLVVTTPTPAHEADQGVSE
;
A
#
# COMPACT_ATOMS: atom_id res chain seq x y z
N GLN A 1 19.32 -47.18 0.25
CA GLN A 1 18.70 -46.49 1.39
C GLN A 1 18.76 -44.97 1.27
N VAL A 2 19.92 -44.36 1.00
CA VAL A 2 20.08 -42.89 0.85
C VAL A 2 19.20 -42.28 -0.25
N ALA A 3 19.08 -42.93 -1.41
CA ALA A 3 18.25 -42.44 -2.53
C ALA A 3 16.75 -42.35 -2.19
N LEU A 4 16.23 -43.31 -1.40
CA LEU A 4 14.81 -43.32 -0.99
C LEU A 4 14.51 -42.23 0.05
N GLN A 5 15.48 -41.89 0.91
CA GLN A 5 15.35 -40.78 1.85
C GLN A 5 15.39 -39.41 1.15
N ALA A 6 16.26 -39.26 0.15
CA ALA A 6 16.32 -38.04 -0.67
C ALA A 6 15.02 -37.80 -1.44
N GLN A 7 14.43 -38.86 -2.01
CA GLN A 7 13.18 -38.78 -2.75
C GLN A 7 11.99 -38.40 -1.85
N ARG A 8 11.95 -38.92 -0.61
CA ARG A 8 10.94 -38.51 0.39
C ARG A 8 11.07 -37.04 0.78
N ALA A 9 12.28 -36.58 1.09
CA ALA A 9 12.52 -35.18 1.45
C ALA A 9 12.17 -34.20 0.31
N LEU A 10 12.38 -34.61 -0.94
CA LEU A 10 11.96 -33.85 -2.12
C LEU A 10 10.43 -33.80 -2.27
N ALA A 11 9.75 -34.92 -2.07
CA ALA A 11 8.29 -34.98 -2.11
C ALA A 11 7.66 -34.14 -1.00
N ASP A 12 8.21 -34.17 0.22
CA ASP A 12 7.74 -33.36 1.34
C ASP A 12 7.92 -31.86 1.09
N ARG A 13 9.05 -31.47 0.47
CA ARG A 13 9.29 -30.08 0.04
C ARG A 13 8.36 -29.65 -1.08
N ALA A 14 8.17 -30.48 -2.09
CA ALA A 14 7.24 -30.19 -3.20
C ALA A 14 5.82 -30.01 -2.66
N HIS A 15 5.38 -30.89 -1.77
CA HIS A 15 4.06 -30.81 -1.14
C HIS A 15 3.91 -29.58 -0.23
N GLY A 16 4.96 -29.19 0.48
CA GLY A 16 4.98 -27.94 1.25
C GLY A 16 4.88 -26.70 0.36
N LEU A 17 5.60 -26.70 -0.78
CA LEU A 17 5.54 -25.61 -1.76
C LEU A 17 4.17 -25.55 -2.45
N GLU A 18 3.57 -26.69 -2.79
CA GLU A 18 2.22 -26.78 -3.34
C GLU A 18 1.19 -26.18 -2.39
N LYS A 19 1.22 -26.55 -1.10
CA LYS A 19 0.33 -25.95 -0.09
C LYS A 19 0.50 -24.43 0.05
N LEU A 20 1.72 -23.91 -0.10
CA LEU A 20 1.97 -22.47 -0.10
C LEU A 20 1.47 -21.79 -1.37
N LEU A 21 1.55 -22.46 -2.53
CA LEU A 21 0.99 -21.97 -3.80
C LEU A 21 -0.55 -21.96 -3.77
N GLU A 22 -1.17 -23.01 -3.22
CA GLU A 22 -2.62 -23.07 -3.00
C GLU A 22 -3.10 -21.98 -2.02
N LEU A 23 -2.30 -21.65 -1.01
CA LEU A 23 -2.56 -20.52 -0.12
C LEU A 23 -2.46 -19.19 -0.88
N ARG A 24 -1.43 -19.01 -1.72
CA ARG A 24 -1.26 -17.81 -2.55
C ARG A 24 -2.45 -17.57 -3.48
N ASP A 25 -2.96 -18.61 -4.13
CA ASP A 25 -4.05 -18.48 -5.10
C ASP A 25 -5.39 -18.10 -4.42
N ARG A 26 -5.54 -18.40 -3.12
CA ARG A 26 -6.67 -17.92 -2.27
C ARG A 26 -6.48 -16.49 -1.75
N VAL A 27 -5.27 -15.93 -1.82
CA VAL A 27 -4.95 -14.53 -1.48
C VAL A 27 -4.96 -13.66 -2.76
N THR A 28 -5.83 -14.00 -3.71
CA THR A 28 -6.08 -13.12 -4.85
C THR A 28 -6.86 -11.90 -4.36
N LEU A 29 -6.20 -10.73 -4.42
CA LEU A 29 -6.82 -9.44 -4.11
C LEU A 29 -8.13 -9.30 -4.90
N GLN A 30 -9.25 -9.22 -4.19
CA GLN A 30 -10.54 -8.89 -4.80
C GLN A 30 -10.58 -7.38 -4.97
N THR A 31 -10.87 -6.93 -6.18
CA THR A 31 -10.93 -5.51 -6.50
C THR A 31 -12.20 -5.16 -7.27
N THR A 32 -12.64 -3.92 -7.08
CA THR A 32 -13.73 -3.32 -7.85
C THR A 32 -13.17 -2.13 -8.62
N ALA A 33 -13.35 -2.13 -9.95
CA ALA A 33 -12.96 -0.99 -10.78
C ALA A 33 -13.90 0.20 -10.56
N ALA A 34 -13.33 1.40 -10.57
CA ALA A 34 -14.05 2.66 -10.42
C ALA A 34 -13.43 3.76 -11.30
N GLU A 35 -14.27 4.64 -11.81
CA GLU A 35 -13.88 5.80 -12.59
C GLU A 35 -13.78 7.03 -11.68
N VAL A 36 -12.77 7.88 -11.90
CA VAL A 36 -12.62 9.18 -11.25
C VAL A 36 -13.54 10.19 -11.91
N ILE A 37 -14.58 10.61 -11.20
CA ILE A 37 -15.62 11.53 -11.69
C ILE A 37 -15.46 12.96 -11.16
N GLY A 38 -14.41 13.23 -10.38
CA GLY A 38 -14.09 14.56 -9.91
C GLY A 38 -12.83 14.60 -9.06
N ALA A 39 -12.18 15.76 -9.01
CA ALA A 39 -11.00 16.01 -8.19
C ALA A 39 -11.20 17.31 -7.40
N ALA A 40 -10.68 17.34 -6.18
CA ALA A 40 -10.65 18.54 -5.35
C ALA A 40 -9.32 18.61 -4.60
N ALA A 41 -8.64 19.73 -4.76
CA ALA A 41 -7.39 20.02 -4.07
C ALA A 41 -7.49 21.39 -3.38
N THR A 42 -7.16 21.42 -2.10
CA THR A 42 -6.91 22.63 -1.31
C THR A 42 -5.47 22.58 -0.77
N LEU A 43 -5.06 23.60 -0.01
CA LEU A 43 -3.74 23.62 0.64
C LEU A 43 -3.49 22.41 1.57
N ASP A 44 -4.57 21.89 2.17
CA ASP A 44 -4.52 20.85 3.20
C ASP A 44 -5.02 19.50 2.70
N PHE A 45 -5.91 19.49 1.70
CA PHE A 45 -6.59 18.30 1.25
C PHE A 45 -6.38 18.02 -0.23
N ARG A 46 -6.10 16.77 -0.58
CA ARG A 46 -6.04 16.27 -1.96
C ARG A 46 -6.93 15.03 -2.06
N THR A 47 -8.05 15.19 -2.76
CA THR A 47 -9.07 14.16 -2.86
C THR A 47 -9.57 13.97 -4.28
N VAL A 48 -10.03 12.77 -4.57
CA VAL A 48 -10.82 12.46 -5.78
C VAL A 48 -12.16 11.87 -5.39
N THR A 49 -13.12 11.95 -6.29
CA THR A 49 -14.43 11.31 -6.17
C THR A 49 -14.53 10.22 -7.22
N ILE A 50 -14.92 9.01 -6.82
CA ILE A 50 -15.09 7.86 -7.70
C ILE A 50 -16.56 7.48 -7.86
N ASP A 51 -16.91 6.81 -8.96
CA ASP A 51 -18.27 6.42 -9.36
C ASP A 51 -18.84 5.19 -8.62
N LYS A 52 -18.14 4.70 -7.59
CA LYS A 52 -18.57 3.59 -6.72
C LYS A 52 -18.82 4.08 -5.31
N GLY A 53 -19.80 3.49 -4.63
CA GLY A 53 -20.21 3.86 -3.29
C GLY A 53 -20.62 2.68 -2.42
N THR A 54 -21.40 2.96 -1.37
CA THR A 54 -21.85 1.94 -0.42
C THR A 54 -22.72 0.86 -1.06
N ARG A 55 -23.43 1.18 -2.15
CA ARG A 55 -24.20 0.19 -2.94
C ARG A 55 -23.30 -0.82 -3.66
N ASP A 56 -22.05 -0.46 -3.89
CA ASP A 56 -21.02 -1.32 -4.50
C ASP A 56 -20.13 -1.98 -3.42
N GLY A 57 -20.50 -1.85 -2.14
CA GLY A 57 -19.79 -2.46 -1.01
C GLY A 57 -18.64 -1.61 -0.44
N LEU A 58 -18.45 -0.37 -0.89
CA LEU A 58 -17.38 0.48 -0.37
C LEU A 58 -17.61 0.84 1.10
N ARG A 59 -16.54 0.76 1.88
CA ARG A 59 -16.45 1.18 3.27
C ARG A 59 -15.29 2.18 3.46
N PRO A 60 -15.30 2.96 4.55
CA PRO A 60 -14.12 3.73 4.94
C PRO A 60 -12.89 2.82 5.03
N ASP A 61 -11.71 3.39 4.80
CA ASP A 61 -10.41 2.72 4.90
C ASP A 61 -10.14 1.59 3.90
N MET A 62 -11.00 1.42 2.89
CA MET A 62 -10.67 0.60 1.73
C MET A 62 -9.55 1.26 0.91
N ALA A 63 -8.50 0.49 0.61
CA ALA A 63 -7.39 0.94 -0.21
C ALA A 63 -7.80 1.15 -1.67
N ILE A 64 -7.25 2.18 -2.27
CA ILE A 64 -7.34 2.51 -3.68
C ILE A 64 -5.95 2.36 -4.28
N ILE A 65 -5.88 1.58 -5.36
CA ILE A 65 -4.64 1.28 -6.08
C ILE A 65 -4.85 1.53 -7.58
N SER A 66 -3.74 1.70 -8.29
CA SER A 66 -3.67 1.71 -9.75
C SER A 66 -2.57 0.74 -10.20
N PRO A 67 -2.43 0.46 -11.50
CA PRO A 67 -1.33 -0.36 -12.00
C PRO A 67 0.06 0.17 -11.61
N ALA A 68 0.19 1.49 -11.41
CA ALA A 68 1.44 2.12 -11.01
C ALA A 68 1.72 2.01 -9.50
N GLY A 69 0.70 1.85 -8.66
CA GLY A 69 0.90 1.75 -7.22
C GLY A 69 -0.25 2.21 -6.34
N VAL A 70 0.08 2.57 -5.10
CA VAL A 70 -0.87 3.05 -4.09
C VAL A 70 -1.38 4.44 -4.46
N VAL A 71 -2.70 4.59 -4.53
CA VAL A 71 -3.36 5.88 -4.79
C VAL A 71 -3.80 6.55 -3.49
N GLY A 72 -4.41 5.80 -2.58
CA GLY A 72 -4.96 6.37 -1.35
C GLY A 72 -6.06 5.52 -0.74
N ARG A 73 -6.97 6.11 0.03
CA ARG A 73 -8.04 5.35 0.72
C ARG A 73 -9.39 6.03 0.64
N VAL A 74 -10.45 5.24 0.73
CA VAL A 74 -11.82 5.76 0.90
C VAL A 74 -11.95 6.45 2.25
N VAL A 75 -12.39 7.71 2.27
CA VAL A 75 -12.67 8.45 3.51
C VAL A 75 -14.15 8.69 3.73
N VAL A 76 -14.92 8.94 2.67
CA VAL A 76 -16.36 9.20 2.77
C VAL A 76 -17.10 8.46 1.66
N PRO A 77 -17.62 7.25 1.91
CA PRO A 77 -18.49 6.57 0.96
C PRO A 77 -19.92 7.14 1.03
N SER A 78 -20.51 7.42 -0.12
CA SER A 78 -21.92 7.78 -0.32
C SER A 78 -22.64 6.68 -1.11
N ALA A 79 -23.94 6.82 -1.37
CA ALA A 79 -24.73 5.75 -1.98
C ALA A 79 -24.23 5.28 -3.36
N ARG A 80 -23.69 6.18 -4.20
CA ARG A 80 -23.27 5.91 -5.60
C ARG A 80 -21.91 6.53 -5.95
N SER A 81 -21.20 7.03 -4.96
CA SER A 81 -19.90 7.63 -5.13
C SER A 81 -19.14 7.58 -3.82
N ALA A 82 -17.83 7.77 -3.87
CA ALA A 82 -17.00 7.83 -2.68
C ALA A 82 -15.92 8.88 -2.84
N LYS A 83 -15.62 9.59 -1.75
CA LYS A 83 -14.46 10.46 -1.66
C LYS A 83 -13.26 9.64 -1.22
N VAL A 84 -12.19 9.78 -1.99
CA VAL A 84 -10.89 9.14 -1.77
C VAL A 84 -9.90 10.21 -1.34
N GLN A 85 -9.20 9.98 -0.23
CA GLN A 85 -8.03 10.76 0.16
C GLN A 85 -6.81 10.21 -0.58
N LEU A 86 -6.12 11.05 -1.35
CA LEU A 86 -4.93 10.67 -2.08
C LEU A 86 -3.72 10.55 -1.14
N LEU A 87 -2.76 9.69 -1.45
CA LEU A 87 -1.57 9.50 -0.62
C LEU A 87 -0.69 10.76 -0.51
N VAL A 88 -0.79 11.67 -1.48
CA VAL A 88 -0.12 12.99 -1.48
C VAL A 88 -0.79 14.05 -0.58
N ASP A 89 -1.97 13.76 -0.02
CA ASP A 89 -2.64 14.58 0.98
C ASP A 89 -1.82 14.69 2.28
N ARG A 90 -1.73 15.87 2.91
CA ARG A 90 -0.91 16.08 4.12
C ARG A 90 -1.33 15.19 5.30
N ASN A 91 -2.59 14.78 5.32
CA ASN A 91 -3.16 13.93 6.36
C ASN A 91 -3.22 12.45 5.93
N ALA A 92 -2.61 12.09 4.80
CA ALA A 92 -2.47 10.71 4.38
C ALA A 92 -1.14 10.13 4.86
N ALA A 93 -1.20 8.87 5.27
CA ALA A 93 -0.04 8.08 5.61
C ALA A 93 -0.19 6.66 5.06
N ALA A 94 0.93 6.00 4.84
CA ALA A 94 1.01 4.58 4.51
C ALA A 94 2.25 3.95 5.15
N GLY A 95 2.06 2.83 5.85
CA GLY A 95 3.15 1.98 6.28
C GLY A 95 4.01 1.56 5.10
N ALA A 96 5.32 1.74 5.22
CA ALA A 96 6.25 1.62 4.10
C ALA A 96 7.42 0.67 4.41
N LEU A 97 7.96 0.10 3.35
CA LEU A 97 9.07 -0.84 3.37
C LEU A 97 9.98 -0.53 2.17
N ILE A 98 11.26 -0.31 2.44
CA ILE A 98 12.26 -0.19 1.39
C ILE A 98 12.58 -1.59 0.88
N GLU A 99 12.40 -1.82 -0.42
CA GLU A 99 12.47 -3.16 -1.00
C GLU A 99 13.85 -3.81 -0.82
N ARG A 100 14.92 -3.03 -1.09
CA ARG A 100 16.32 -3.45 -1.02
C ARG A 100 16.78 -3.76 0.41
N SER A 101 16.71 -2.77 1.30
CA SER A 101 17.26 -2.88 2.66
C SER A 101 16.29 -3.45 3.68
N ARG A 102 15.01 -3.59 3.30
CA ARG A 102 13.92 -4.03 4.19
C ARG A 102 13.68 -3.10 5.38
N ALA A 103 14.24 -1.89 5.34
CA ALA A 103 13.98 -0.87 6.33
C ALA A 103 12.51 -0.44 6.29
N GLN A 104 11.90 -0.32 7.48
CA GLN A 104 10.51 0.08 7.65
C GLN A 104 10.42 1.57 7.97
N GLY A 105 9.31 2.17 7.58
CA GLY A 105 8.96 3.55 7.94
C GLY A 105 7.51 3.84 7.64
N VAL A 106 7.17 5.13 7.65
CA VAL A 106 5.85 5.63 7.29
C VAL A 106 6.03 6.65 6.18
N VAL A 107 5.34 6.43 5.06
CA VAL A 107 5.23 7.45 4.02
C VAL A 107 4.09 8.39 4.39
N VAL A 108 4.34 9.69 4.37
CA VAL A 108 3.33 10.75 4.59
C VAL A 108 3.26 11.66 3.38
N GLY A 109 2.06 12.16 3.08
CA GLY A 109 1.89 13.14 2.02
C GLY A 109 2.44 14.50 2.42
N ALA A 110 3.01 15.23 1.45
CA ALA A 110 3.56 16.57 1.69
C ALA A 110 2.58 17.70 1.33
N GLY A 111 1.39 17.39 0.80
CA GLY A 111 0.45 18.38 0.24
C GLY A 111 0.84 18.89 -1.15
N GLU A 112 1.94 18.37 -1.69
CA GLU A 112 2.52 18.66 -3.00
C GLU A 112 2.62 17.35 -3.81
N ASP A 113 3.31 17.36 -4.95
CA ASP A 113 3.48 16.18 -5.81
C ASP A 113 4.64 15.27 -5.33
N ARG A 114 4.89 15.29 -4.01
CA ARG A 114 5.96 14.55 -3.33
C ARG A 114 5.47 13.95 -2.02
N LEU A 115 6.14 12.89 -1.63
CA LEU A 115 5.92 12.17 -0.39
C LEU A 115 7.17 12.29 0.48
N ARG A 116 7.02 12.08 1.78
CA ARG A 116 8.14 11.99 2.73
C ARG A 116 8.14 10.63 3.39
N LEU A 117 9.32 10.05 3.58
CA LEU A 117 9.50 8.85 4.38
C LEU A 117 10.01 9.23 5.77
N GLU A 118 9.29 8.80 6.79
CA GLU A 118 9.53 9.11 8.20
C GLU A 118 9.64 7.83 9.04
N ASN A 119 10.06 8.00 10.30
CA ASN A 119 10.14 6.92 11.29
C ASN A 119 11.01 5.73 10.85
N VAL A 120 12.05 5.99 10.07
CA VAL A 120 13.03 4.96 9.68
C VAL A 120 14.18 4.94 10.68
N SER A 121 14.66 3.73 11.01
CA SER A 121 15.82 3.56 11.88
C SER A 121 17.05 4.31 11.37
N GLU A 122 17.80 4.95 12.27
CA GLU A 122 19.03 5.67 11.94
C GLU A 122 20.11 4.77 11.33
N SER A 123 20.14 3.49 11.71
CA SER A 123 21.08 2.50 11.17
C SER A 123 20.61 1.87 9.87
N ALA A 124 19.42 2.21 9.37
CA ALA A 124 18.91 1.69 8.11
C ALA A 124 19.80 2.14 6.95
N ASP A 125 20.10 1.21 6.05
CA ASP A 125 20.74 1.52 4.78
C ASP A 125 19.67 2.00 3.78
N ILE A 126 19.72 3.29 3.43
CA ILE A 126 18.76 3.95 2.54
C ILE A 126 19.54 4.81 1.55
N VAL A 127 19.25 4.65 0.26
CA VAL A 127 19.88 5.44 -0.81
C VAL A 127 18.85 5.97 -1.80
N ALA A 128 19.20 7.06 -2.50
CA ALA A 128 18.39 7.52 -3.62
C ALA A 128 18.31 6.44 -4.70
N GLY A 129 17.13 6.29 -5.31
CA GLY A 129 16.81 5.21 -6.26
C GLY A 129 16.19 3.98 -5.60
N ASP A 130 16.18 3.86 -4.27
CA ASP A 130 15.49 2.76 -3.60
C ASP A 130 13.98 2.80 -3.83
N THR A 131 13.39 1.63 -4.10
CA THR A 131 11.93 1.46 -4.25
C THR A 131 11.27 1.35 -2.88
N VAL A 132 10.20 2.11 -2.68
CA VAL A 132 9.37 2.09 -1.49
C VAL A 132 8.05 1.40 -1.82
N VAL A 133 7.71 0.37 -1.06
CA VAL A 133 6.47 -0.40 -1.18
C VAL A 133 5.66 -0.34 0.12
N SER A 134 4.36 -0.60 0.05
CA SER A 134 3.49 -0.72 1.22
C SER A 134 3.92 -1.88 2.12
N SER A 135 3.99 -1.65 3.42
CA SER A 135 4.37 -2.68 4.40
C SER A 135 3.21 -3.62 4.77
N GLY A 136 1.98 -3.14 4.64
CA GLY A 136 0.75 -3.84 5.02
C GLY A 136 0.47 -3.91 6.53
N ILE A 137 1.29 -3.25 7.36
CA ILE A 137 1.21 -3.32 8.83
C ILE A 137 -0.07 -2.69 9.37
N GLU A 138 -0.56 -1.62 8.73
CA GLU A 138 -1.74 -0.87 9.16
C GLU A 138 -3.07 -1.46 8.68
N GLY A 139 -3.06 -2.50 7.85
CA GLY A 139 -4.29 -3.16 7.38
C GLY A 139 -5.11 -2.39 6.34
N ILE A 140 -4.68 -1.19 5.93
CA ILE A 140 -5.33 -0.42 4.85
C ILE A 140 -4.80 -0.90 3.51
N TYR A 141 -3.53 -0.64 3.22
CA TYR A 141 -2.92 -1.06 1.96
C TYR A 141 -2.42 -2.50 2.04
N PRO A 142 -2.70 -3.33 1.02
CA PRO A 142 -2.07 -4.63 0.93
C PRO A 142 -0.56 -4.47 0.82
N LYS A 143 0.19 -5.43 1.36
CA LYS A 143 1.66 -5.40 1.35
C LYS A 143 2.23 -5.55 -0.07
N GLY A 144 3.29 -4.80 -0.36
CA GLY A 144 4.10 -4.96 -1.57
C GLY A 144 3.66 -4.13 -2.77
N PHE A 145 2.68 -3.24 -2.61
CA PHE A 145 2.30 -2.30 -3.65
C PHE A 145 3.26 -1.12 -3.69
N VAL A 146 3.71 -0.74 -4.88
CA VAL A 146 4.64 0.37 -5.05
C VAL A 146 4.02 1.66 -4.56
N ILE A 147 4.78 2.43 -3.78
CA ILE A 147 4.43 3.79 -3.38
C ILE A 147 5.22 4.77 -4.25
N GLY A 148 6.51 4.51 -4.43
CA GLY A 148 7.39 5.41 -5.17
C GLY A 148 8.87 5.04 -5.06
N THR A 149 9.71 6.00 -5.38
CA THR A 149 11.17 5.86 -5.37
C THR A 149 11.80 6.97 -4.55
N ILE A 150 12.82 6.66 -3.76
CA ILE A 150 13.55 7.65 -2.98
C ILE A 150 14.27 8.61 -3.94
N GLU A 151 13.87 9.87 -3.92
CA GLU A 151 14.44 10.94 -4.74
C GLU A 151 15.68 11.56 -4.06
N SER A 152 15.60 11.76 -2.73
CA SER A 152 16.70 12.33 -1.96
C SER A 152 16.73 11.85 -0.51
N VAL A 153 17.93 11.81 0.06
CA VAL A 153 18.19 11.45 1.46
C VAL A 153 19.09 12.51 2.07
N GLU A 154 18.56 13.30 2.98
CA GLU A 154 19.31 14.29 3.76
C GLU A 154 19.53 13.76 5.17
N LYS A 155 20.79 13.61 5.59
CA LYS A 155 21.17 13.20 6.95
C LYS A 155 21.45 14.43 7.83
N ASN A 156 21.12 14.35 9.10
CA ASN A 156 21.50 15.32 10.14
C ASN A 156 22.14 14.56 11.31
N GLY A 157 23.47 14.37 11.25
CA GLY A 157 24.18 13.51 12.20
C GLY A 157 23.85 12.03 11.98
N PRO A 158 23.64 11.23 13.05
CA PRO A 158 23.25 9.82 12.91
C PRO A 158 21.80 9.66 12.40
N ALA A 159 20.96 10.69 12.55
CA ALA A 159 19.55 10.66 12.17
C ALA A 159 19.30 11.17 10.74
N TYR A 160 18.20 10.71 10.14
CA TYR A 160 17.68 11.27 8.89
C TYR A 160 16.95 12.59 9.15
N LYS A 161 17.31 13.62 8.37
CA LYS A 161 16.66 14.94 8.41
C LYS A 161 15.41 14.97 7.54
N ARG A 162 15.51 14.38 6.35
CA ARG A 162 14.46 14.38 5.34
C ARG A 162 14.74 13.28 4.32
N ILE A 163 13.75 12.44 4.05
CA ILE A 163 13.79 11.47 2.97
C ILE A 163 12.62 11.81 2.04
N THR A 164 12.92 12.22 0.82
CA THR A 164 11.91 12.59 -0.17
C THR A 164 11.65 11.40 -1.08
N VAL A 165 10.37 11.09 -1.28
CA VAL A 165 9.92 10.00 -2.15
C VAL A 165 9.13 10.62 -3.30
N LYS A 166 9.55 10.31 -4.53
CA LYS A 166 8.78 10.59 -5.73
C LYS A 166 7.70 9.50 -5.87
N PRO A 167 6.40 9.84 -5.84
CA PRO A 167 5.36 8.82 -6.03
C PRO A 167 5.47 8.14 -7.40
N ALA A 168 5.13 6.86 -7.44
CA ALA A 168 5.03 6.11 -8.70
C ALA A 168 3.75 6.45 -9.48
N VAL A 169 2.68 6.78 -8.76
CA VAL A 169 1.41 7.23 -9.32
C VAL A 169 1.52 8.71 -9.73
N ASP A 170 1.11 9.02 -10.95
CA ASP A 170 0.82 10.40 -11.35
C ASP A 170 -0.60 10.77 -10.92
N PHE A 171 -0.71 11.53 -9.82
CA PHE A 171 -1.99 11.94 -9.26
C PHE A 171 -2.74 12.97 -10.10
N SER A 172 -2.08 13.60 -11.08
CA SER A 172 -2.69 14.63 -11.93
C SER A 172 -3.49 14.05 -13.10
N SER A 173 -3.28 12.78 -13.43
CA SER A 173 -3.85 12.09 -14.60
C SER A 173 -4.62 10.81 -14.23
N LEU A 174 -5.15 10.73 -13.00
CA LEU A 174 -5.95 9.59 -12.54
C LEU A 174 -7.33 9.58 -13.20
N GLU A 175 -7.58 8.57 -14.05
CA GLU A 175 -8.87 8.34 -14.70
C GLU A 175 -9.59 7.11 -14.11
N GLU A 176 -8.86 6.01 -13.93
CA GLU A 176 -9.41 4.73 -13.46
C GLU A 176 -8.60 4.19 -12.29
N VAL A 177 -9.29 3.60 -11.32
CA VAL A 177 -8.68 3.01 -10.12
C VAL A 177 -9.33 1.69 -9.74
N LEU A 178 -8.64 0.93 -8.91
CA LEU A 178 -9.15 -0.28 -8.29
C LEU A 178 -9.34 -0.06 -6.79
N VAL A 179 -10.52 -0.37 -6.30
CA VAL A 179 -10.84 -0.45 -4.87
C VAL A 179 -10.52 -1.85 -4.38
N VAL A 180 -9.67 -1.98 -3.37
CA VAL A 180 -9.40 -3.26 -2.71
C VAL A 180 -10.56 -3.60 -1.79
N THR A 181 -11.22 -4.72 -2.06
CA THR A 181 -12.40 -5.19 -1.30
C THR A 181 -12.11 -6.37 -0.39
N THR A 182 -10.96 -7.04 -0.55
CA THR A 182 -10.48 -8.03 0.41
C THR A 182 -10.00 -7.33 1.68
N PRO A 183 -10.45 -7.74 2.87
CA PRO A 183 -9.86 -7.28 4.12
C PRO A 183 -8.36 -7.61 4.15
N THR A 184 -7.51 -6.63 4.44
CA THR A 184 -6.10 -6.93 4.72
C THR A 184 -6.02 -7.67 6.06
N PRO A 185 -5.17 -8.69 6.24
CA PRO A 185 -5.14 -9.54 7.45
C PRO A 185 -5.03 -8.78 8.79
N ALA A 186 -4.40 -7.60 8.81
CA ALA A 186 -4.33 -6.77 10.02
C ALA A 186 -5.69 -6.15 10.42
N HIS A 187 -6.61 -5.95 9.46
CA HIS A 187 -7.97 -5.46 9.70
C HIS A 187 -8.94 -6.58 10.11
N GLU A 188 -8.64 -7.84 9.79
CA GLU A 188 -9.42 -9.01 10.26
C GLU A 188 -9.29 -9.21 11.77
N ALA A 189 -8.12 -8.93 12.35
CA ALA A 189 -7.85 -9.13 13.77
C ALA A 189 -8.65 -8.16 14.68
N ASP A 190 -9.03 -6.99 14.18
CA ASP A 190 -9.74 -5.96 14.96
C ASP A 190 -11.27 -6.11 14.86
N GLN A 191 -11.78 -6.61 13.73
CA GLN A 191 -13.22 -6.86 13.54
C GLN A 191 -13.73 -8.16 14.18
N GLY A 192 -12.83 -9.02 14.67
CA GLY A 192 -13.16 -10.30 15.31
C GLY A 192 -13.43 -10.25 16.82
N VAL A 193 -13.42 -9.07 17.47
CA VAL A 193 -13.57 -8.93 18.94
C VAL A 193 -14.95 -8.38 19.34
N SER A 194 -15.99 -8.68 18.56
CA SER A 194 -17.36 -8.33 18.92
C SER A 194 -18.31 -9.51 18.67
N GLU A 195 -18.21 -10.52 19.52
CA GLU A 195 -19.31 -11.44 19.86
C GLU A 195 -19.58 -11.40 21.36
#